data_AF-A0A7S2HP99-F1
#
_entry.id   AF-A0A7S2HP99-F1
#
_cell.length_a   1.000
_cell.length_b   1.000
_cell.length_c   1.000
_cell.angle_alpha   90.00
_cell.angle_beta   90.00
_cell.angle_gamma   90.00
#
_symmetry.space_group_name_H-M   'P 1'
#
loop_
_entity.id
_entity.type
_entity.pdbx_description
1 polymer ?
#
loop_
_entity_poly.entity_id
_entity_poly.type
_entity_poly.pdbx_seq_one_letter_code
_entity_poly.pdbx_strand_id
1 'polypeptide(L)'
;HGGSGTTAASLRSGIPTIVTPIAVDQFHWANIVNTKGWGVGTEDLTKISRADLVRAMRECEKPELIERVRKNGEQLRSEDGPSEAVKVIQMYLDILRDPEKAAEAAKRA
;
A
#
# COMPACT_ATOMS: atom_id res chain seq x y z
N HIS A 1 -1.24 4.36 13.48
CA HIS A 1 0.13 4.80 13.12
C HIS A 1 0.45 4.51 11.65
N GLY A 2 0.15 3.30 11.14
CA GLY A 2 0.13 3.01 9.69
C GLY A 2 1.48 2.65 9.07
N GLY A 3 2.13 1.60 9.58
CA GLY A 3 3.24 0.97 8.86
C GLY A 3 2.75 0.21 7.63
N SER A 4 3.67 -0.22 6.75
CA SER A 4 3.38 -0.92 5.48
C SER A 4 2.31 -2.01 5.59
N GLY A 5 2.45 -2.95 6.52
CA GLY A 5 1.51 -4.06 6.70
C GLY A 5 0.10 -3.61 7.10
N THR A 6 -0.01 -2.70 8.08
CA THR A 6 -1.32 -2.17 8.53
C THR A 6 -1.98 -1.34 7.45
N THR A 7 -1.21 -0.50 6.76
CA THR A 7 -1.72 0.32 5.64
C THR A 7 -2.21 -0.57 4.51
N ALA A 8 -1.44 -1.58 4.12
CA ALA A 8 -1.85 -2.55 3.09
C ALA A 8 -3.11 -3.31 3.50
N ALA A 9 -3.20 -3.81 4.74
CA ALA A 9 -4.38 -4.50 5.25
C ALA A 9 -5.63 -3.60 5.26
N SER A 10 -5.48 -2.35 5.68
CA SER A 10 -6.56 -1.35 5.69
C SER A 10 -7.05 -1.06 4.27
N LEU A 11 -6.16 -0.77 3.32
CA LEU A 11 -6.52 -0.53 1.92
C LEU A 11 -7.15 -1.76 1.27
N ARG A 12 -6.64 -2.96 1.56
CA ARG A 12 -7.22 -4.22 1.08
C ARG A 12 -8.64 -4.46 1.61
N SER A 13 -9.05 -3.86 2.73
CA SER A 13 -10.44 -3.91 3.19
C SER A 13 -11.39 -3.08 2.32
N GLY A 14 -10.87 -2.12 1.57
CA GLY A 14 -11.67 -1.20 0.75
C GLY A 14 -12.32 -0.07 1.54
N ILE A 15 -11.79 0.25 2.73
CA ILE A 15 -12.28 1.32 3.60
C ILE A 15 -11.25 2.46 3.64
N PRO A 16 -11.68 3.74 3.51
CA PRO A 16 -10.82 4.88 3.75
C PRO A 16 -10.02 4.79 5.05
N THR A 17 -8.74 5.13 4.99
CA THR A 17 -7.82 4.95 6.14
C THR A 17 -7.25 6.27 6.62
N ILE A 18 -7.15 6.45 7.95
CA ILE A 18 -6.42 7.57 8.54
C ILE A 18 -5.07 7.05 9.04
N VAL A 19 -3.98 7.60 8.50
CA VAL A 19 -2.61 7.26 8.89
C VAL A 19 -2.02 8.40 9.68
N THR A 20 -1.81 8.18 10.97
CA THR A 20 -1.17 9.14 11.88
C THR A 20 0.21 8.66 12.27
N PRO A 21 1.26 9.04 11.52
CA PRO A 21 2.60 8.46 11.64
C PRO A 21 3.30 8.83 12.94
N ILE A 22 4.22 7.96 13.36
CA ILE A 22 5.08 8.12 14.54
C ILE A 22 6.55 7.94 14.16
N ALA A 23 6.87 6.93 13.33
CA ALA A 23 8.25 6.59 13.01
C ALA A 23 8.40 5.79 11.70
N VAL A 24 9.64 5.69 11.21
CA VAL A 24 10.06 4.80 10.11
C VAL A 24 9.28 5.05 8.81
N ASP A 25 8.64 4.01 8.26
CA ASP A 25 7.97 4.02 6.97
C ASP A 25 6.59 4.68 7.02
N GLN A 26 6.08 4.99 8.21
CA GLN A 26 4.72 5.47 8.41
C GLN A 26 4.48 6.82 7.74
N PHE A 27 5.47 7.71 7.73
CA PHE A 27 5.38 9.01 7.06
C PHE A 27 5.26 8.83 5.54
N HIS A 28 5.98 7.87 4.98
CA HIS A 28 5.86 7.52 3.56
C HIS A 28 4.44 7.04 3.25
N TRP A 29 3.89 6.14 4.07
CA TRP A 29 2.53 5.63 3.88
C TRP A 29 1.45 6.70 4.09
N ALA A 30 1.62 7.62 5.04
CA ALA A 30 0.75 8.78 5.19
C ALA A 30 0.71 9.61 3.90
N ASN A 31 1.88 9.89 3.30
CA ASN A 31 1.96 10.61 2.04
C ASN A 31 1.34 9.84 0.86
N ILE A 32 1.54 8.52 0.78
CA ILE A 32 0.92 7.68 -0.26
C ILE A 32 -0.61 7.72 -0.15
N VAL A 33 -1.15 7.56 1.06
CA VAL A 33 -2.60 7.62 1.30
C VAL A 33 -3.19 8.96 0.84
N ASN A 34 -2.52 10.08 1.14
CA ASN A 34 -2.93 11.40 0.67
C ASN A 34 -2.87 11.52 -0.86
N THR A 35 -1.72 11.18 -1.45
CA THR A 35 -1.45 11.37 -2.89
C THR A 35 -2.36 10.50 -3.76
N LYS A 36 -2.67 9.28 -3.30
CA LYS A 36 -3.59 8.37 -4.00
C LYS A 36 -5.06 8.65 -3.69
N GLY A 37 -5.33 9.53 -2.71
CA GLY A 37 -6.68 9.86 -2.27
C GLY A 37 -7.40 8.65 -1.69
N TRP A 38 -6.71 7.84 -0.89
CA TRP A 38 -7.25 6.64 -0.26
C TRP A 38 -7.65 6.83 1.21
N GLY A 39 -7.64 8.08 1.67
CA GLY A 39 -7.82 8.43 3.07
C GLY A 39 -7.06 9.69 3.40
N VAL A 40 -6.68 9.83 4.67
CA VAL A 40 -5.93 10.99 5.17
C VAL A 40 -4.68 10.52 5.90
N GLY A 41 -3.53 10.88 5.36
CA GLY A 41 -2.28 10.91 6.11
C GLY A 41 -2.18 12.21 6.89
N THR A 42 -2.06 12.13 8.20
CA THR A 42 -1.84 13.32 9.04
C THR A 42 -0.35 13.62 9.18
N GLU A 43 -0.05 14.74 9.82
CA GLU A 43 1.27 14.99 10.40
C GLU A 43 1.63 13.96 11.48
N ASP A 44 2.85 14.06 11.99
CA ASP A 44 3.32 13.31 13.17
C ASP A 44 2.28 13.32 14.31
N LEU A 45 2.07 12.16 14.94
CA LEU A 45 1.14 11.98 16.06
C LEU A 45 1.31 13.04 17.16
N THR A 46 2.54 13.50 17.41
CA THR A 46 2.86 14.50 18.44
C THR A 46 2.44 15.93 18.06
N LYS A 47 2.08 16.17 16.79
CA LYS A 47 1.75 17.50 16.25
C LYS A 47 0.29 17.66 15.86
N ILE A 48 -0.50 16.59 15.86
CA ILE A 48 -1.91 16.66 15.46
C ILE A 48 -2.81 17.13 16.60
N SER A 49 -3.83 17.90 16.24
CA SER A 49 -4.89 18.31 17.17
C SER A 49 -6.14 17.43 17.03
N ARG A 50 -7.04 17.55 18.01
CA ARG A 50 -8.40 16.99 17.91
C ARG A 50 -9.13 17.47 16.64
N ALA A 51 -8.96 18.73 16.27
CA ALA A 51 -9.63 19.30 15.11
C ALA A 51 -9.14 18.67 13.80
N ASP A 52 -7.85 18.32 13.72
CA ASP A 52 -7.27 17.65 12.57
C ASP A 52 -7.83 16.24 12.40
N LEU A 53 -7.97 15.48 13.49
CA LEU A 53 -8.58 14.15 13.46
C LEU A 53 -10.05 14.19 13.06
N VAL A 54 -10.83 15.13 13.61
CA VAL A 54 -12.25 15.30 13.23
C VAL A 54 -12.37 15.64 11.74
N ARG A 55 -11.49 16.50 11.21
CA ARG A 55 -11.45 16.80 9.79
C ARG A 55 -11.12 15.56 8.98
N ALA A 56 -10.10 14.79 9.38
CA ALA A 56 -9.70 13.56 8.70
C ALA A 56 -10.83 12.51 8.64
N MET A 57 -11.59 12.35 9.73
CA MET A 57 -12.77 11.48 9.78
C MET A 57 -13.85 11.92 8.80
N ARG A 58 -14.19 13.22 8.79
CA ARG A 58 -15.18 13.78 7.84
C ARG A 58 -14.75 13.65 6.38
N GLU A 59 -13.46 13.81 6.09
CA GLU A 59 -12.92 13.57 4.75
C GLU A 59 -13.07 12.10 4.34
N CYS A 60 -12.88 11.17 5.28
CA CYS A 60 -13.06 9.73 5.04
C CYS A 60 -14.52 9.30 4.85
N GLU A 61 -15.48 10.13 5.27
CA GLU A 61 -16.92 9.89 5.07
C GLU A 61 -17.42 10.35 3.69
N LYS A 62 -16.59 11.03 2.88
CA LYS A 62 -16.99 11.51 1.56
C LYS A 62 -17.28 10.34 0.60
N PRO A 63 -18.45 10.31 -0.06
CA PRO A 63 -18.84 9.22 -0.96
C PRO A 63 -17.82 8.93 -2.06
N GLU A 64 -17.19 9.98 -2.61
CA GLU A 64 -16.23 9.85 -3.71
C GLU A 64 -14.95 9.14 -3.26
N LEU A 65 -14.53 9.39 -2.01
CA LEU A 65 -13.36 8.76 -1.43
C LEU A 65 -13.65 7.29 -1.06
N ILE A 66 -14.81 7.03 -0.45
CA ILE A 66 -15.28 5.67 -0.16
C ILE A 66 -15.30 4.83 -1.44
N GLU A 67 -15.91 5.34 -2.50
CA GLU A 67 -16.01 4.61 -3.77
C GLU A 67 -14.63 4.35 -4.40
N ARG A 68 -13.70 5.31 -4.31
CA ARG A 68 -12.34 5.13 -4.81
C ARG A 68 -11.60 4.02 -4.05
N VAL A 69 -11.68 4.04 -2.72
CA VAL A 69 -10.98 3.04 -1.89
C VAL A 69 -11.62 1.67 -2.02
N ARG A 70 -12.95 1.59 -2.15
CA ARG A 70 -13.65 0.33 -2.45
C ARG A 70 -13.10 -0.34 -3.71
N LYS A 71 -13.00 0.41 -4.82
CA LYS A 71 -12.42 -0.09 -6.08
C LYS A 71 -10.97 -0.55 -5.90
N ASN A 72 -10.16 0.23 -5.19
CA ASN A 72 -8.77 -0.17 -4.92
C ASN A 72 -8.68 -1.45 -4.09
N GLY A 73 -9.51 -1.59 -3.05
CA GLY A 73 -9.57 -2.80 -2.24
C GLY A 73 -10.01 -4.03 -3.05
N GLU A 74 -10.92 -3.86 -4.00
CA GLU A 74 -11.31 -4.93 -4.94
C GLU A 74 -10.14 -5.37 -5.81
N GLN A 75 -9.41 -4.41 -6.37
CA GLN A 75 -8.20 -4.69 -7.15
C GLN A 75 -7.16 -5.46 -6.31
N LEU A 76 -6.82 -4.96 -5.12
CA LEU A 76 -5.85 -5.60 -4.23
C LEU A 76 -6.26 -7.01 -3.78
N ARG A 77 -7.57 -7.30 -3.69
CA ARG A 77 -8.06 -8.65 -3.37
C ARG A 77 -8.02 -9.59 -4.58
N SER A 78 -8.08 -9.05 -5.79
CA SER A 78 -7.98 -9.83 -7.03
C SER A 78 -6.55 -10.22 -7.40
N GLU A 79 -5.56 -9.58 -6.79
CA GLU A 79 -4.14 -9.87 -7.00
C GLU A 79 -3.71 -11.14 -6.24
N ASP A 80 -2.87 -11.97 -6.89
CA ASP A 80 -2.12 -13.06 -6.25
C ASP A 80 -0.65 -12.67 -6.09
N GLY A 81 -0.43 -11.65 -5.25
CA GLY A 81 0.90 -11.14 -4.93
C GLY A 81 1.89 -12.21 -4.45
N PRO A 82 1.49 -13.17 -3.57
CA PRO A 82 2.37 -14.25 -3.14
C PRO A 82 2.89 -15.12 -4.29
N SER A 83 2.02 -15.55 -5.21
CA SER A 83 2.46 -16.35 -6.35
C SER A 83 3.40 -15.59 -7.28
N GLU A 84 3.12 -14.31 -7.56
CA GLU A 84 4.03 -13.46 -8.35
C GLU A 84 5.38 -13.25 -7.65
N ALA A 85 5.38 -13.06 -6.33
CA ALA A 85 6.62 -12.96 -5.56
C ALA A 85 7.44 -14.25 -5.65
N VAL A 86 6.80 -15.41 -5.51
CA VAL A 86 7.48 -16.72 -5.65
C VAL A 86 8.08 -16.87 -7.04
N LYS A 87 7.34 -16.53 -8.11
CA LYS A 87 7.84 -16.58 -9.50
C LYS A 87 9.10 -15.72 -9.66
N VAL A 88 9.07 -14.48 -9.17
CA VAL A 88 10.21 -13.56 -9.27
C VAL A 88 11.41 -14.08 -8.46
N ILE A 89 11.19 -14.53 -7.23
CA ILE A 89 12.27 -15.10 -6.40
C ILE A 89 12.89 -16.32 -7.09
N GLN A 90 12.07 -17.21 -7.65
CA GLN A 90 12.56 -18.39 -8.36
C GLN A 90 13.39 -18.02 -9.59
N MET A 91 12.94 -17.04 -10.38
CA MET A 91 13.70 -16.51 -11.51
C MET A 91 15.09 -16.03 -11.09
N TYR A 92 15.20 -15.27 -9.99
CA TYR A 92 16.49 -14.82 -9.48
C TYR A 92 17.36 -15.98 -8.97
N LEU A 93 16.77 -16.97 -8.31
CA LEU A 93 17.51 -18.15 -7.87
C LEU A 93 18.07 -18.96 -9.04
N ASP A 94 17.32 -19.07 -10.14
CA ASP A 94 17.77 -19.77 -11.34
C ASP A 94 18.93 -19.03 -12.01
N ILE A 95 18.87 -17.70 -12.10
CA ILE A 95 19.98 -16.86 -12.58
C ILE A 95 21.23 -17.07 -11.73
N LEU A 96 21.09 -17.08 -10.40
CA LEU A 96 22.22 -17.24 -9.49
C LEU A 96 22.82 -18.64 -9.54
N ARG A 97 22.02 -19.67 -9.85
CA ARG A 97 22.49 -21.06 -9.96
C ARG A 97 23.16 -21.35 -11.30
N ASP A 98 22.64 -20.82 -12.40
CA ASP A 98 23.15 -21.03 -13.75
C ASP A 98 22.91 -19.79 -14.64
N PRO A 99 23.83 -18.81 -14.61
CA PRO A 99 23.66 -17.53 -15.28
C PRO A 99 23.54 -17.65 -16.80
N GLU A 100 24.24 -18.60 -17.42
CA GLU A 100 24.24 -18.79 -18.87
C GLU A 100 22.90 -19.36 -19.36
N LYS A 101 22.36 -20.35 -18.64
CA LYS A 101 21.07 -20.96 -18.95
C LYS A 101 19.90 -20.00 -18.74
N ALA A 102 19.96 -19.15 -17.71
CA ALA A 102 18.94 -18.14 -17.47
C ALA A 102 18.96 -17.02 -18.54
N ALA A 103 20.14 -16.61 -19.00
CA ALA A 103 20.29 -15.64 -20.09
C ALA A 103 19.71 -16.16 -21.43
N GLU A 104 19.76 -17.48 -21.66
CA GLU A 104 19.15 -18.10 -22.85
C GLU A 104 17.62 -18.18 -22.75
N ALA A 105 17.07 -18.49 -21.57
CA ALA A 105 15.63 -18.53 -21.33
C ALA A 105 14.98 -17.14 -21.46
N ALA A 106 15.63 -16.08 -20.94
CA ALA A 106 15.15 -14.70 -21.03
C ALA A 106 15.13 -14.15 -22.46
N LYS A 107 15.95 -14.67 -23.37
CA LYS A 107 15.94 -14.31 -24.81
C LYS A 107 14.77 -14.93 -25.58
N ARG A 108 14.06 -15.92 -25.00
CA ARG A 108 12.97 -16.66 -25.64
C ARG A 108 11.58 -16.30 -25.09
N ALA A 109 11.51 -15.53 -24.01
CA ALA A 109 10.28 -14.99 -23.43
C ALA A 109 9.98 -13.61 -24.02
#